data_AF-A0A8J8A1N6-F1
#
_entry.id   AF-A0A8J8A1N6-F1
#
_cell.length_a   1.000
_cell.length_b   1.000
_cell.length_c   1.000
_cell.angle_alpha   90.00
_cell.angle_beta   90.00
_cell.angle_gamma   90.00
#
_symmetry.space_group_name_H-M   'P 1'
#
loop_
_entity.id
_entity.type
_entity.pdbx_description
1 polymer ?
#
loop_
_entity_poly.entity_id
_entity_poly.type
_entity_poly.pdbx_seq_one_letter_code
_entity_poly.pdbx_strand_id
1 'polypeptide(L)'
;MGGTFYLKSSDTAPVIEATLTDSTGSPINLTGASVRFAMLEPRGAVVTIDTGATIADTTNGVVRYSWAEEDTATPGRYRAEFVVTYEDGSVETFPNVGYHDIIISQ
;
A
#
# COMPACT_ATOMS: atom_id res chain seq x y z
N MET A 1 5.14 11.37 3.87
CA MET A 1 6.10 10.43 4.49
C MET A 1 5.35 9.14 4.71
N GLY A 2 5.86 7.99 4.27
CA GLY A 2 5.19 6.71 4.52
C GLY A 2 5.20 6.34 6.01
N GLY A 3 4.13 5.72 6.48
CA GLY A 3 4.02 5.20 7.85
C GLY A 3 4.69 3.83 8.02
N THR A 4 4.95 3.44 9.27
CA THR A 4 5.41 2.08 9.63
C THR A 4 4.26 1.27 10.22
N PHE A 5 4.06 0.06 9.70
CA PHE A 5 3.06 -0.90 10.18
C PHE A 5 3.75 -2.10 10.83
N TYR A 6 3.19 -2.58 11.94
CA TYR A 6 3.72 -3.70 12.71
C TYR A 6 2.69 -4.83 12.73
N LEU A 7 3.12 -6.03 12.34
CA LEU A 7 2.30 -7.25 12.33
C LEU A 7 3.05 -8.42 13.01
N LYS A 8 2.30 -9.40 13.50
CA LYS A 8 2.85 -10.75 13.77
C LYS A 8 2.70 -11.63 12.54
N SER A 9 3.49 -12.70 12.48
CA SER A 9 3.41 -13.66 11.39
C SER A 9 2.02 -14.30 11.34
N SER A 10 1.45 -14.43 10.15
CA SER A 10 0.09 -14.95 9.90
C SER A 10 -1.05 -14.06 10.42
N ASP A 11 -0.77 -12.86 10.94
CA ASP A 11 -1.83 -11.92 11.27
C ASP A 11 -2.46 -11.36 9.99
N THR A 12 -3.79 -11.23 10.02
CA THR A 12 -4.56 -10.54 8.98
C THR A 12 -5.02 -9.14 9.41
N ALA A 13 -4.64 -8.72 10.62
CA ALA A 13 -4.95 -7.44 11.22
C ALA A 13 -3.73 -6.85 11.97
N PRO A 14 -3.57 -5.51 12.01
CA PRO A 14 -4.40 -4.52 11.35
C PRO A 14 -4.21 -4.51 9.84
N VAL A 15 -5.26 -4.13 9.12
CA VAL A 15 -5.16 -3.82 7.68
C VAL A 15 -4.23 -2.63 7.45
N ILE A 16 -3.70 -2.49 6.25
CA ILE A 16 -3.08 -1.23 5.83
C ILE A 16 -4.19 -0.32 5.32
N GLU A 17 -4.26 0.88 5.89
CA GLU A 17 -5.07 1.98 5.37
C GLU A 17 -4.16 3.19 5.15
N ALA A 18 -4.30 3.84 4.01
CA ALA A 18 -3.52 5.01 3.65
C ALA A 18 -4.40 6.04 2.94
N THR A 19 -4.18 7.32 3.25
CA THR A 19 -4.74 8.44 2.50
C THR A 19 -3.73 8.88 1.46
N LEU A 20 -4.10 8.78 0.19
CA LEU A 20 -3.28 9.22 -0.93
C LEU A 20 -3.47 10.73 -1.09
N THR A 21 -2.36 11.46 -1.05
CA THR A 21 -2.35 12.92 -1.11
C THR A 21 -1.37 13.41 -2.15
N ASP A 22 -1.67 14.54 -2.78
CA ASP A 22 -0.77 15.21 -3.70
C ASP A 22 0.46 15.82 -2.98
N SER A 23 1.32 16.48 -3.75
CA SER A 23 2.51 17.17 -3.23
C SER A 23 2.22 18.31 -2.23
N THR A 24 0.98 18.78 -2.15
CA THR A 24 0.52 19.81 -1.20
C THR A 24 -0.09 19.20 0.07
N GLY A 25 -0.26 17.87 0.12
CA GLY A 25 -0.94 17.17 1.21
C GLY A 25 -2.46 17.13 1.07
N SER A 26 -3.00 17.54 -0.08
CA SER A 26 -4.43 17.47 -0.36
C SER A 26 -4.80 16.06 -0.82
N PRO A 27 -5.88 15.45 -0.31
CA PRO A 27 -6.31 14.13 -0.78
C PRO A 27 -6.60 14.12 -2.29
N ILE A 28 -6.20 13.04 -2.97
CA ILE A 28 -6.50 12.86 -4.39
C ILE A 28 -7.86 12.18 -4.59
N ASN A 29 -8.55 12.54 -5.67
CA ASN A 29 -9.79 11.87 -6.07
C ASN A 29 -9.48 10.64 -6.93
N LEU A 30 -10.00 9.48 -6.52
CA LEU A 30 -9.77 8.19 -7.16
C LEU A 30 -10.95 7.73 -8.04
N THR A 31 -11.84 8.63 -8.45
CA THR A 31 -13.01 8.28 -9.27
C THR A 31 -12.56 7.69 -10.60
N GLY A 32 -13.05 6.51 -10.93
CA GLY A 32 -12.66 5.77 -12.14
C GLY A 32 -11.26 5.14 -12.08
N ALA A 33 -10.53 5.31 -10.99
CA ALA A 33 -9.20 4.74 -10.83
C ALA A 33 -9.26 3.30 -10.30
N SER A 34 -8.18 2.55 -10.55
CA SER A 34 -7.91 1.26 -9.92
C SER A 34 -6.63 1.36 -9.10
N VAL A 35 -6.56 0.58 -8.00
CA VAL A 35 -5.42 0.63 -7.09
C VAL A 35 -4.88 -0.76 -6.88
N ARG A 36 -3.55 -0.86 -6.85
CA ARG A 36 -2.79 -2.08 -6.59
C ARG A 36 -1.85 -1.85 -5.43
N PHE A 37 -1.75 -2.83 -4.54
CA PHE A 37 -0.79 -2.86 -3.46
C PHE A 37 0.43 -3.66 -3.90
N ALA A 38 1.60 -3.04 -3.81
CA ALA A 38 2.89 -3.65 -4.10
C ALA A 38 3.70 -3.74 -2.81
N MET A 39 4.10 -4.95 -2.41
CA MET A 39 5.03 -5.19 -1.31
C MET A 39 6.36 -5.67 -1.88
N LEU A 40 7.45 -5.08 -1.42
CA LEU A 40 8.80 -5.33 -1.88
C LEU A 40 9.68 -5.77 -0.73
N GLU A 41 10.67 -6.59 -1.06
CA GLU A 41 11.79 -6.84 -0.16
C GLU A 41 12.48 -5.52 0.25
N PRO A 42 13.19 -5.47 1.40
CA PRO A 42 13.75 -4.22 1.91
C PRO A 42 14.84 -3.62 1.01
N ARG A 43 15.37 -4.39 0.05
CA ARG A 43 16.30 -3.94 -1.00
C ARG A 43 15.61 -3.59 -2.34
N GLY A 44 14.28 -3.66 -2.41
CA GLY A 44 13.45 -3.15 -3.50
C GLY A 44 13.51 -3.91 -4.83
N ALA A 45 14.34 -4.95 -4.96
CA ALA A 45 14.55 -5.65 -6.22
C ALA A 45 13.49 -6.74 -6.52
N VAL A 46 12.78 -7.21 -5.49
CA VAL A 46 11.82 -8.31 -5.59
C VAL A 46 10.48 -7.84 -5.04
N VAL A 47 9.45 -7.90 -5.86
CA VAL A 47 8.05 -7.66 -5.47
C VAL A 47 7.49 -8.99 -4.95
N THR A 48 7.16 -9.04 -3.67
CA THR A 48 6.60 -10.23 -3.00
C THR A 48 5.09 -10.28 -3.09
N ILE A 49 4.43 -9.11 -3.16
CA ILE A 49 2.98 -9.00 -3.35
C ILE A 49 2.72 -7.95 -4.41
N ASP A 50 1.85 -8.27 -5.36
CA ASP A 50 1.41 -7.35 -6.39
C ASP A 50 -0.07 -7.62 -6.69
N THR A 51 -0.97 -7.04 -5.90
CA THR A 51 -2.39 -7.46 -5.87
C THR A 51 -3.33 -6.26 -5.74
N GLY A 52 -4.56 -6.40 -6.24
CA GLY A 52 -5.56 -5.34 -6.16
C GLY A 52 -5.82 -4.89 -4.72
N ALA A 53 -5.81 -3.57 -4.51
CA ALA A 53 -6.21 -2.94 -3.25
C ALA A 53 -7.66 -2.43 -3.36
N THR A 54 -8.28 -2.19 -2.22
CA THR A 54 -9.64 -1.64 -2.13
C THR A 54 -9.58 -0.12 -1.97
N ILE A 55 -10.41 0.61 -2.72
CA ILE A 55 -10.64 2.04 -2.48
C ILE A 55 -11.73 2.14 -1.41
N ALA A 56 -11.38 2.66 -0.23
CA ALA A 56 -12.30 2.82 0.90
C ALA A 56 -13.08 4.14 0.85
N ASP A 57 -12.44 5.22 0.36
CA ASP A 57 -13.09 6.49 0.08
C ASP A 57 -12.52 7.10 -1.19
N THR A 58 -13.34 7.12 -2.24
CA THR A 58 -12.94 7.62 -3.56
C THR A 58 -12.66 9.11 -3.57
N THR A 59 -13.45 9.90 -2.82
CA THR A 59 -13.35 11.37 -2.82
C THR A 59 -12.22 11.89 -1.96
N ASN A 60 -11.88 11.17 -0.88
CA ASN A 60 -10.80 11.52 0.03
C ASN A 60 -9.54 10.66 -0.18
N GLY A 61 -9.43 9.95 -1.31
CA GLY A 61 -8.22 9.20 -1.66
C GLY A 61 -7.83 8.11 -0.66
N VAL A 62 -8.79 7.52 0.06
CA VAL A 62 -8.48 6.50 1.08
C VAL A 62 -8.46 5.13 0.43
N VAL A 63 -7.34 4.43 0.57
CA VAL A 63 -7.12 3.08 0.06
C VAL A 63 -6.78 2.13 1.19
N ARG A 64 -7.13 0.86 0.99
CA ARG A 64 -6.96 -0.20 1.98
C ARG A 64 -6.44 -1.47 1.32
N TYR A 65 -5.51 -2.12 2.00
CA TYR A 65 -5.10 -3.48 1.69
C TYR A 65 -5.39 -4.40 2.88
N SER A 66 -6.12 -5.49 2.60
CA SER A 66 -6.45 -6.53 3.57
C SER A 66 -5.53 -7.72 3.32
N TRP A 67 -4.80 -8.11 4.35
CA TRP A 67 -3.85 -9.22 4.29
C TRP A 67 -4.54 -10.57 4.17
N ALA A 68 -3.96 -11.47 3.37
CA ALA A 68 -4.12 -12.91 3.49
C ALA A 68 -3.09 -13.49 4.48
N GLU A 69 -3.31 -14.71 4.97
CA GLU A 69 -2.41 -15.36 5.91
C GLU A 69 -1.02 -15.61 5.29
N GLU A 70 -0.97 -15.95 4.01
CA GLU A 70 0.26 -16.14 3.26
C GLU A 70 1.09 -14.86 3.09
N ASP A 71 0.45 -13.70 3.05
CA ASP A 71 1.12 -12.41 2.84
C ASP A 71 2.02 -12.05 4.02
N THR A 72 1.62 -12.47 5.24
CA THR A 72 2.34 -12.18 6.48
C THR A 72 3.04 -13.39 7.08
N ALA A 73 3.07 -14.52 6.37
CA ALA A 73 3.65 -15.77 6.89
C ALA A 73 5.17 -15.68 7.13
N THR A 74 5.88 -14.78 6.43
CA THR A 74 7.33 -14.64 6.54
C THR A 74 7.70 -13.42 7.38
N PRO A 75 8.32 -13.60 8.57
CA PRO A 75 8.86 -12.50 9.35
C PRO A 75 9.96 -11.76 8.60
N GLY A 76 9.96 -10.43 8.70
CA GLY A 76 10.90 -9.60 7.96
C GLY A 76 10.55 -8.13 7.98
N ARG A 77 11.40 -7.33 7.34
CA ARG A 77 11.10 -5.93 7.02
C ARG A 77 10.84 -5.84 5.53
N TYR A 78 9.78 -5.15 5.17
CA TYR A 78 9.36 -4.98 3.79
C TYR A 78 8.98 -3.53 3.54
N ARG A 79 8.86 -3.19 2.27
CA ARG A 79 8.40 -1.88 1.81
C ARG A 79 7.11 -2.06 1.05
N ALA A 80 6.21 -1.11 1.19
CA ALA A 80 4.92 -1.15 0.54
C ALA A 80 4.59 0.16 -0.16
N GLU A 81 3.93 0.03 -1.30
CA GLU A 81 3.46 1.11 -2.16
C GLU A 81 2.05 0.82 -2.66
N PHE A 82 1.28 1.88 -2.90
CA PHE A 82 0.01 1.83 -3.63
C PHE A 82 0.23 2.40 -5.03
N VAL A 83 -0.01 1.59 -6.05
CA VAL A 83 0.05 2.00 -7.46
C VAL A 83 -1.37 2.27 -7.93
N VAL A 84 -1.65 3.53 -8.26
CA VAL A 84 -2.93 3.99 -8.78
C VAL A 84 -2.83 4.08 -10.30
N THR A 85 -3.78 3.48 -11.00
CA THR A 85 -3.98 3.69 -12.44
C THR A 85 -5.28 4.49 -12.62
N TYR A 86 -5.17 5.70 -13.14
CA TYR A 86 -6.30 6.59 -13.39
C TYR A 86 -7.07 6.21 -14.66
N GLU A 87 -8.25 6.79 -14.85
CA GLU A 87 -9.11 6.52 -16.01
C GLU A 87 -8.45 6.89 -17.35
N ASP A 88 -7.60 7.91 -17.37
CA ASP A 88 -6.83 8.33 -18.55
C ASP A 88 -5.63 7.41 -18.85
N GLY A 89 -5.41 6.38 -18.03
CA GLY A 89 -4.32 5.43 -18.14
C GLY A 89 -3.00 5.91 -17.52
N SER A 90 -2.96 7.12 -16.96
CA SER A 90 -1.80 7.56 -16.20
C SER A 90 -1.65 6.75 -14.91
N VAL A 91 -0.40 6.56 -14.49
CA VAL A 91 -0.06 5.74 -13.31
C VAL A 91 0.72 6.60 -12.33
N GLU A 92 0.33 6.53 -11.07
CA GLU A 92 1.01 7.21 -9.97
C GLU A 92 1.21 6.27 -8.79
N THR A 93 2.40 6.32 -8.18
CA THR A 93 2.78 5.46 -7.05
C THR A 93 2.87 6.27 -5.78
N PHE A 94 2.28 5.73 -4.71
CA PHE A 94 2.24 6.32 -3.39
C PHE A 94 2.90 5.43 -2.34
N PRO A 95 3.64 6.00 -1.39
CA PRO A 95 3.88 7.43 -1.23
C PRO A 95 4.81 7.97 -2.33
N ASN A 96 4.62 9.23 -2.78
CA ASN A 96 5.48 9.81 -3.83
C ASN A 96 6.95 9.97 -3.38
N VAL A 97 7.21 9.87 -2.07
CA VAL A 97 8.54 9.87 -1.47
C VAL A 97 8.64 8.78 -0.41
N GLY A 98 9.64 7.91 -0.57
CA GLY A 98 9.91 6.80 0.35
C GLY A 98 8.94 5.64 0.16
N TYR A 99 8.64 4.92 1.24
CA TYR A 99 7.79 3.73 1.24
C TYR A 99 7.01 3.65 2.55
N HIS A 100 5.93 2.86 2.57
CA HIS A 100 5.41 2.36 3.83
C HIS A 100 6.30 1.21 4.32
N ASP A 101 6.83 1.31 5.53
CA ASP A 101 7.61 0.21 6.12
C ASP A 101 6.67 -0.81 6.76
N ILE A 102 6.81 -2.08 6.40
CA ILE A 102 6.05 -3.18 6.99
C ILE A 102 7.03 -4.03 7.80
N ILE A 103 6.75 -4.21 9.09
CA ILE A 103 7.58 -5.01 9.98
C ILE A 103 6.74 -6.18 10.48
N ILE A 104 7.13 -7.38 10.06
CA ILE A 104 6.50 -8.63 10.46
C ILE A 104 7.42 -9.32 11.45
N SER A 105 6.92 -9.52 12.67
CA SER A 105 7.63 -10.20 13.75
C SER A 105 7.09 -11.60 13.98
N GLN A 106 7.91 -12.49 14.55
CA GLN A 106 7.44 -13.78 15.08
C GLN A 106 6.51 -13.58 16.27
#